data_AF-A0A2G6LBP7-F1
#
_entry.id   AF-A0A2G6LBP7-F1
#
_cell.length_a   1.000
_cell.length_b   1.000
_cell.length_c   1.000
_cell.angle_alpha   90.00
_cell.angle_beta   90.00
_cell.angle_gamma   90.00
#
_symmetry.space_group_name_H-M   'P 1'
#
loop_
_entity.id
_entity.type
_entity.pdbx_description
1 polymer ?
#
loop_
_entity_poly.entity_id
_entity_poly.type
_entity_poly.pdbx_seq_one_letter_code
_entity_poly.pdbx_strand_id
1 'polypeptide(L)'
;MIFWIAEATAVVLIMVMVAMVYAIYKNTLLLNHMIQRIQQRENERQQESFDGEQAERWFEKGELQRLNRYCEDYIKKTPNSVHANWYYALSHFNQGQYEIARQYFENVVRINPLWRDGAIVYLQEIAEKIGLPQSHSLH
;
A
#
# COMPACT_ATOMS: atom_id res chain seq x y z
N MET A 1 9.50 -54.62 32.11
CA MET A 1 8.78 -53.33 32.29
C MET A 1 9.48 -52.18 31.57
N ILE A 2 10.81 -52.00 31.71
CA ILE A 2 11.57 -50.92 31.07
C ILE A 2 11.54 -50.94 29.52
N PHE A 3 11.55 -52.13 28.90
CA PHE A 3 11.52 -52.29 27.44
C PHE A 3 10.25 -51.72 26.79
N TRP A 4 9.08 -52.02 27.36
CA TRP A 4 7.78 -51.49 26.90
C TRP A 4 7.66 -49.97 27.04
N ILE A 5 8.33 -49.37 28.03
CA ILE A 5 8.33 -47.93 28.25
C ILE A 5 9.18 -47.23 27.18
N ALA A 6 10.30 -47.83 26.77
CA ALA A 6 11.19 -47.27 25.73
C ALA A 6 10.54 -47.28 24.34
N GLU A 7 9.77 -48.32 24.01
CA GLU A 7 9.02 -48.36 22.75
C GLU A 7 7.89 -47.31 22.73
N ALA A 8 7.17 -47.14 23.85
CA ALA A 8 6.12 -46.13 23.95
C ALA A 8 6.67 -44.69 23.84
N THR A 9 7.81 -44.38 24.45
CA THR A 9 8.44 -43.07 24.33
C THR A 9 8.95 -42.80 22.92
N ALA A 10 9.50 -43.80 22.24
CA ALA A 10 9.91 -43.69 20.85
C ALA A 10 8.73 -43.34 19.92
N VAL A 11 7.58 -44.00 20.10
CA VAL A 11 6.36 -43.73 19.30
C VAL A 11 5.84 -42.31 19.55
N VAL A 12 5.82 -41.85 20.80
CA VAL A 12 5.41 -40.47 21.13
C VAL A 12 6.36 -39.45 20.50
N LEU A 13 7.68 -39.67 20.56
CA LEU A 13 8.66 -38.79 19.93
C LEU A 13 8.48 -38.72 18.41
N ILE A 14 8.19 -39.86 17.75
CA ILE A 14 7.92 -39.89 16.31
C ILE A 14 6.65 -39.09 15.99
N MET A 15 5.56 -39.25 16.76
CA MET A 15 4.33 -38.49 16.55
C MET A 15 4.55 -36.98 16.72
N VAL A 16 5.35 -36.57 17.72
CA VAL A 16 5.70 -35.16 17.95
C VAL A 16 6.54 -34.61 16.80
N MET A 17 7.53 -35.38 16.30
CA MET A 17 8.33 -34.97 15.14
C MET A 17 7.46 -34.81 13.88
N VAL A 18 6.55 -35.74 13.61
CA VAL A 18 5.63 -35.66 12.47
C VAL A 18 4.72 -34.43 12.59
N ALA A 19 4.16 -34.17 13.76
CA ALA A 19 3.33 -32.99 14.00
C ALA A 19 4.11 -31.68 13.83
N MET A 20 5.37 -31.65 14.28
CA MET A 20 6.25 -30.48 14.13
C MET A 20 6.60 -30.24 12.65
N VAL A 21 6.95 -31.28 11.89
CA VAL A 21 7.22 -31.17 10.45
C VAL A 21 5.97 -30.69 9.71
N TYR A 22 4.79 -31.22 10.05
CA TYR A 22 3.53 -30.77 9.46
C TYR A 22 3.24 -29.29 9.78
N ALA A 23 3.47 -28.86 11.02
CA ALA A 23 3.30 -27.47 11.42
C ALA A 23 4.25 -26.54 10.63
N ILE A 24 5.53 -26.91 10.49
CA ILE A 24 6.51 -26.14 9.72
C ILE A 24 6.07 -26.04 8.26
N TYR A 25 5.67 -27.15 7.63
CA TYR A 25 5.22 -27.17 6.24
C TYR A 25 3.98 -26.28 6.01
N LYS A 26 3.00 -26.32 6.92
CA LYS A 26 1.81 -25.47 6.82
C LYS A 26 2.18 -23.99 6.99
N ASN A 27 3.11 -23.69 7.90
CA ASN A 27 3.53 -22.32 8.15
C ASN A 27 4.32 -21.72 6.97
N THR A 28 5.19 -22.51 6.33
CA THR A 28 5.90 -22.08 5.11
C THR A 28 4.97 -21.91 3.92
N LEU A 29 3.95 -22.76 3.78
CA LEU A 29 2.92 -22.62 2.75
C LEU A 29 2.12 -21.32 2.91
N LEU A 30 1.71 -20.99 4.14
CA LEU A 30 1.02 -19.74 4.44
C LEU A 30 1.90 -18.52 4.17
N LEU A 31 3.18 -18.60 4.55
CA LEU A 31 4.15 -17.53 4.30
C LEU A 31 4.31 -17.28 2.81
N ASN A 32 4.47 -18.33 2.00
CA ASN A 32 4.56 -18.22 0.55
C ASN A 32 3.31 -17.57 -0.07
N HIS A 33 2.12 -17.93 0.44
CA HIS A 33 0.87 -17.35 -0.05
C HIS A 33 0.74 -15.85 0.32
N MET A 34 1.27 -15.44 1.47
CA MET A 34 1.32 -14.02 1.84
C MET A 34 2.35 -13.24 1.03
N ILE A 35 3.54 -13.80 0.81
CA ILE A 35 4.59 -13.19 -0.04
C ILE A 35 4.05 -13.01 -1.45
N GLN A 36 3.34 -13.98 -2.02
CA GLN A 36 2.73 -13.83 -3.35
C GLN A 36 1.72 -12.70 -3.40
N ARG A 37 0.90 -12.49 -2.36
CA ARG A 37 -0.05 -11.37 -2.33
C ARG A 37 0.63 -10.01 -2.20
N ILE A 38 1.74 -9.95 -1.46
CA ILE A 38 2.56 -8.73 -1.33
C ILE A 38 3.24 -8.44 -2.67
N GLN A 39 3.90 -9.44 -3.26
CA GLN A 39 4.55 -9.34 -4.56
C GLN A 39 3.56 -9.02 -5.67
N GLN A 40 2.35 -9.59 -5.66
CA GLN A 40 1.33 -9.29 -6.67
C GLN A 40 0.82 -7.85 -6.54
N ARG A 41 0.66 -7.33 -5.32
CA ARG A 41 0.34 -5.91 -5.10
C ARG A 41 1.48 -4.98 -5.49
N GLU A 42 2.72 -5.39 -5.26
CA GLU A 42 3.89 -4.66 -5.76
C GLU A 42 4.03 -4.76 -7.27
N ASN A 43 3.70 -5.89 -7.89
CA ASN A 43 3.67 -6.05 -9.34
C ASN A 43 2.57 -5.21 -9.95
N GLU A 44 1.37 -5.15 -9.36
CA GLU A 44 0.31 -4.23 -9.80
C GLU A 44 0.75 -2.76 -9.68
N ARG A 45 1.55 -2.41 -8.66
CA ARG A 45 2.23 -1.09 -8.57
C ARG A 45 3.31 -0.89 -9.63
N GLN A 46 4.08 -1.92 -9.98
CA GLN A 46 5.15 -1.86 -11.00
C GLN A 46 4.63 -1.98 -12.44
N GLN A 47 3.43 -2.52 -12.62
CA GLN A 47 2.79 -2.75 -13.92
C GLN A 47 1.91 -1.57 -14.34
N GLU A 48 1.72 -0.58 -13.46
CA GLU A 48 1.40 0.78 -13.88
C GLU A 48 2.57 1.32 -14.73
N SER A 49 2.33 1.60 -16.01
CA SER A 49 3.26 2.32 -16.89
C SER A 49 3.49 3.80 -16.47
N PHE A 50 3.11 4.16 -15.24
CA PHE A 50 3.29 5.48 -14.70
C PHE A 50 4.75 5.62 -14.23
N ASP A 51 5.48 6.56 -14.82
CA ASP A 51 6.85 6.86 -14.45
C ASP A 51 6.86 7.76 -13.21
N GLY A 52 6.84 7.11 -12.04
CA GLY A 52 6.86 7.78 -10.74
C GLY A 52 8.15 8.57 -10.49
N GLU A 53 9.29 8.06 -10.97
CA GLU A 53 10.57 8.76 -10.81
C GLU A 53 10.59 10.07 -11.60
N GLN A 54 10.07 10.06 -12.83
CA GLN A 54 9.98 11.27 -13.62
C GLN A 54 8.99 12.28 -13.03
N ALA A 55 7.86 11.79 -12.50
CA ALA A 55 6.89 12.62 -11.78
C ALA A 55 7.51 13.29 -10.55
N GLU A 56 8.27 12.52 -9.74
CA GLU A 56 9.01 13.03 -8.59
C GLU A 56 10.03 14.09 -8.98
N ARG A 57 10.83 13.85 -10.03
CA ARG A 57 11.81 14.83 -10.52
C ARG A 57 11.16 16.13 -10.95
N TRP A 58 9.99 16.09 -11.61
CA TRP A 58 9.26 17.30 -11.95
C TRP A 58 8.72 18.01 -10.72
N PHE A 59 8.24 17.25 -9.74
CA PHE A 59 7.77 17.80 -8.47
C PHE A 59 8.89 18.53 -7.72
N GLU A 60 10.04 17.88 -7.52
CA GLU A 60 11.20 18.45 -6.83
C GLU A 60 11.76 19.70 -7.52
N LYS A 61 11.72 19.74 -8.86
CA LYS A 61 12.13 20.91 -9.65
C LYS A 61 11.08 22.03 -9.68
N GLY A 62 9.90 21.82 -9.11
CA GLY A 62 8.79 22.77 -9.18
C GLY A 62 8.17 22.88 -10.59
N GLU A 63 8.42 21.92 -11.48
CA GLU A 63 7.84 21.84 -12.83
C GLU A 63 6.37 21.36 -12.80
N LEU A 64 5.56 21.95 -11.91
CA LEU A 64 4.22 21.49 -11.56
C LEU A 64 3.24 21.47 -12.75
N GLN A 65 3.46 22.33 -13.75
CA GLN A 65 2.64 22.37 -14.97
C GLN A 65 2.89 21.18 -15.91
N ARG A 66 4.12 20.65 -15.92
CA ARG A 66 4.45 19.42 -16.67
C ARG A 66 3.92 18.22 -15.91
N LEU A 67 4.11 18.20 -14.60
CA LEU A 67 3.58 17.18 -13.71
C LEU A 67 2.05 17.05 -13.83
N ASN A 68 1.33 18.16 -13.78
CA ASN A 68 -0.13 18.18 -13.92
C ASN A 68 -0.58 17.56 -15.24
N ARG A 69 0.00 17.98 -16.37
CA ARG A 69 -0.36 17.44 -17.69
C ARG A 69 -0.07 15.94 -17.79
N TYR A 70 1.09 15.52 -17.30
CA TYR A 70 1.47 14.11 -17.31
C TYR A 70 0.50 13.23 -16.50
N CYS A 71 0.21 13.65 -15.27
CA CYS A 71 -0.75 12.95 -14.41
C CYS A 71 -2.15 12.97 -14.99
N GLU A 72 -2.64 14.11 -15.49
CA GLU A 72 -3.98 14.24 -16.07
C GLU A 72 -4.16 13.30 -17.27
N ASP A 73 -3.20 13.28 -18.21
CA ASP A 73 -3.25 12.41 -19.38
C ASP A 73 -3.19 10.93 -19.01
N TYR A 74 -2.47 10.60 -17.93
CA TYR A 74 -2.40 9.23 -17.43
C TYR A 74 -3.70 8.82 -16.71
N ILE A 75 -4.24 9.67 -15.84
CA ILE A 75 -5.49 9.42 -15.10
C ILE A 75 -6.67 9.24 -16.07
N LYS A 76 -6.70 9.97 -17.20
CA LYS A 76 -7.72 9.76 -18.26
C LYS A 76 -7.73 8.32 -18.80
N LYS A 77 -6.56 7.67 -18.87
CA LYS A 77 -6.42 6.30 -19.37
C LYS A 77 -6.55 5.26 -18.25
N THR A 78 -6.03 5.61 -17.08
CA THR A 78 -5.95 4.74 -15.89
C THR A 78 -6.45 5.50 -14.66
N PRO A 79 -7.77 5.65 -14.48
CA PRO A 79 -8.33 6.49 -13.42
C PRO A 79 -7.98 6.05 -12.00
N ASN A 80 -7.70 4.76 -11.83
CA ASN A 80 -7.40 4.14 -10.53
C ASN A 80 -5.89 4.02 -10.26
N SER A 81 -5.02 4.76 -10.96
CA SER A 81 -3.59 4.72 -10.66
C SER A 81 -3.27 5.48 -9.38
N VAL A 82 -2.71 4.78 -8.39
CA VAL A 82 -2.42 5.38 -7.09
C VAL A 82 -1.36 6.48 -7.22
N HIS A 83 -0.27 6.22 -7.94
CA HIS A 83 0.83 7.17 -8.11
C HIS A 83 0.41 8.39 -8.92
N ALA A 84 -0.35 8.20 -10.00
CA ALA A 84 -0.80 9.33 -10.81
C ALA A 84 -1.72 10.26 -10.01
N ASN A 85 -2.68 9.70 -9.26
CA ASN A 85 -3.55 10.48 -8.38
C ASN A 85 -2.75 11.17 -7.25
N TRP A 86 -1.74 10.50 -6.68
CA TRP A 86 -0.87 11.04 -5.64
C TRP A 86 -0.08 12.27 -6.11
N TYR A 87 0.67 12.15 -7.21
CA TYR A 87 1.47 13.27 -7.71
C TYR A 87 0.60 14.41 -8.26
N TYR A 88 -0.57 14.11 -8.81
CA TYR A 88 -1.53 15.15 -9.18
C TYR A 88 -2.02 15.93 -7.95
N ALA A 89 -2.38 15.21 -6.88
CA ALA A 89 -2.77 15.83 -5.61
C ALA A 89 -1.66 16.71 -5.03
N LEU A 90 -0.41 16.21 -4.99
CA LEU A 90 0.76 16.97 -4.52
C LEU A 90 1.00 18.25 -5.33
N SER A 91 0.87 18.16 -6.64
CA SER A 91 1.06 19.29 -7.54
C SER A 91 0.00 20.37 -7.33
N HIS A 92 -1.28 19.98 -7.22
CA HIS A 92 -2.36 20.90 -6.90
C HIS A 92 -2.24 21.49 -5.49
N PHE A 93 -1.79 20.69 -4.53
CA PHE A 93 -1.52 21.15 -3.17
C PHE A 93 -0.45 22.25 -3.15
N ASN A 94 0.66 22.08 -3.88
CA ASN A 94 1.71 23.09 -3.99
C ASN A 94 1.27 24.35 -4.74
N GLN A 95 0.29 24.24 -5.63
CA GLN A 95 -0.32 25.37 -6.32
C GLN A 95 -1.40 26.09 -5.50
N GLY A 96 -1.68 25.63 -4.26
CA GLY A 96 -2.73 26.19 -3.41
C GLY A 96 -4.15 25.79 -3.81
N GLN A 97 -4.30 24.83 -4.71
CA GLN A 97 -5.60 24.36 -5.20
C GLN A 97 -6.11 23.23 -4.29
N TYR A 98 -6.40 23.59 -3.04
CA TYR A 98 -6.63 22.64 -1.95
C TYR A 98 -7.85 21.74 -2.14
N GLU A 99 -8.95 22.21 -2.72
CA GLU A 99 -10.11 21.35 -2.97
C GLU A 99 -9.82 20.25 -3.99
N ILE A 100 -9.08 20.58 -5.05
CA ILE A 100 -8.66 19.60 -6.06
C ILE A 100 -7.70 18.61 -5.40
N ALA A 101 -6.69 19.10 -4.68
CA ALA A 101 -5.73 18.25 -3.97
C ALA A 101 -6.45 17.26 -3.03
N ARG A 102 -7.44 17.75 -2.26
CA ARG A 102 -8.24 16.93 -1.34
C ARG A 102 -8.95 15.80 -2.06
N GLN A 103 -9.66 16.09 -3.15
CA GLN A 103 -10.38 15.09 -3.92
C GLN A 103 -9.45 13.96 -4.41
N TYR A 104 -8.27 14.31 -4.89
CA TYR A 104 -7.32 13.32 -5.40
C TYR A 104 -6.62 12.54 -4.27
N PHE A 105 -6.31 13.15 -3.12
CA PHE A 105 -5.82 12.43 -1.95
C PHE A 105 -6.87 11.48 -1.36
N GLU A 106 -8.13 11.90 -1.26
CA GLU A 106 -9.24 11.02 -0.87
C GLU A 106 -9.38 9.84 -1.84
N ASN A 107 -9.21 10.08 -3.15
CA ASN A 107 -9.22 9.04 -4.16
C ASN A 107 -8.05 8.05 -4.00
N VAL A 108 -6.84 8.51 -3.68
CA VAL A 108 -5.69 7.66 -3.36
C VAL A 108 -6.02 6.70 -2.21
N VAL A 109 -6.60 7.21 -1.12
CA VAL A 109 -6.99 6.39 0.04
C VAL A 109 -8.11 5.40 -0.31
N ARG A 110 -9.06 5.82 -1.16
CA ARG A 110 -10.15 4.97 -1.65
C ARG A 110 -9.63 3.81 -2.50
N ILE A 111 -8.69 4.07 -3.40
CA ILE A 111 -8.08 3.05 -4.28
C ILE A 111 -7.21 2.10 -3.45
N ASN A 112 -6.36 2.66 -2.59
CA ASN A 112 -5.44 1.88 -1.77
C ASN A 112 -5.36 2.44 -0.34
N PRO A 113 -6.07 1.82 0.63
CA PRO A 113 -6.08 2.26 2.01
C PRO A 113 -4.70 2.29 2.70
N LEU A 114 -3.69 1.58 2.17
CA LEU A 114 -2.32 1.63 2.72
C LEU A 114 -1.65 3.00 2.58
N TRP A 115 -2.15 3.85 1.68
CA TRP A 115 -1.67 5.21 1.51
C TRP A 115 -2.31 6.21 2.47
N ARG A 116 -3.26 5.76 3.31
CA ARG A 116 -3.95 6.61 4.28
C ARG A 116 -2.98 7.39 5.16
N ASP A 117 -1.99 6.72 5.75
CA ASP A 117 -1.08 7.35 6.70
C ASP A 117 -0.22 8.44 6.03
N GLY A 118 0.10 8.29 4.74
CA GLY A 118 0.78 9.34 3.97
C GLY A 118 -0.17 10.47 3.56
N ALA A 119 -1.37 10.13 3.10
CA ALA A 119 -2.36 11.11 2.63
C ALA A 119 -2.97 11.94 3.78
N ILE A 120 -3.08 11.38 4.99
CA ILE A 120 -3.77 12.04 6.11
C ILE A 120 -3.06 13.34 6.53
N VAL A 121 -1.74 13.40 6.43
CA VAL A 121 -0.95 14.61 6.72
C VAL A 121 -1.39 15.75 5.79
N TYR A 122 -1.48 15.48 4.48
CA TYR A 122 -1.93 16.47 3.50
C TYR A 122 -3.42 16.80 3.66
N LEU A 123 -4.26 15.81 3.93
CA LEU A 123 -5.71 16.02 4.11
C LEU A 123 -6.00 16.89 5.35
N GLN A 124 -5.27 16.69 6.44
CA GLN A 124 -5.36 17.52 7.64
C GLN A 124 -4.93 18.95 7.35
N GLU A 125 -3.76 19.13 6.73
CA GLU A 125 -3.28 20.46 6.37
C GLU A 125 -4.23 21.17 5.39
N ILE A 126 -4.77 20.45 4.40
CA ILE A 126 -5.78 21.00 3.49
C ILE A 126 -7.01 21.44 4.27
N ALA A 127 -7.56 20.60 5.16
CA ALA A 127 -8.74 20.91 5.96
C ALA A 127 -8.57 22.20 6.77
N GLU A 128 -7.39 22.40 7.35
CA GLU A 128 -7.04 23.64 8.06
C GLU A 128 -7.05 24.87 7.14
N LYS A 129 -6.48 24.76 5.94
CA LYS A 129 -6.41 25.87 4.98
C LYS A 129 -7.76 26.26 4.38
N ILE A 130 -8.67 25.30 4.20
CA ILE A 130 -10.02 25.54 3.66
C ILE A 130 -11.07 25.76 4.76
N GLY A 131 -10.70 25.65 6.04
CA GLY A 131 -11.59 25.90 7.18
C GLY A 131 -12.66 24.82 7.38
N LEU A 132 -12.43 23.58 6.93
CA LEU A 132 -13.34 22.47 7.19
C LEU A 132 -13.16 21.95 8.63
N PRO A 133 -14.25 21.57 9.32
CA PRO A 133 -14.13 20.91 10.62
C PRO A 133 -13.39 19.58 10.44
N GLN A 134 -12.36 19.33 11.27
CA GLN A 134 -11.59 18.09 11.20
C GLN A 134 -12.52 16.89 11.41
N SER A 135 -12.77 16.10 10.36
CA SER A 135 -13.57 14.89 10.46
C SER A 135 -12.75 13.80 11.16
N HIS A 136 -12.75 13.84 12.49
CA HIS A 136 -12.44 12.69 13.34
C HIS A 136 -13.51 11.60 13.09
N SER A 137 -13.42 10.85 11.99
CA SER A 137 -14.21 9.62 11.79
C SER A 137 -13.82 8.89 10.50
N LEU A 138 -12.68 8.22 10.54
CA LEU A 138 -12.52 7.00 9.76
C LEU A 138 -11.96 5.92 10.71
N HIS A 139 -12.79 5.55 11.69
CA HIS A 139 -12.62 4.36 12.51
C HIS A 139 -12.85 3.09 11.68
#